data_AF-A0A6I4Z1X6-F1
#
_entry.id   AF-A0A6I4Z1X6-F1
#
_cell.length_a   1.000
_cell.length_b   1.000
_cell.length_c   1.000
_cell.angle_alpha   90.00
_cell.angle_beta   90.00
_cell.angle_gamma   90.00
#
_symmetry.space_group_name_H-M   'P 1'
#
loop_
_entity.id
_entity.type
_entity.pdbx_description
1 polymer ?
#
loop_
_entity_poly.entity_id
_entity_poly.type
_entity_poly.pdbx_seq_one_letter_code
_entity_poly.pdbx_strand_id
1 'polypeptide(L)'
;APDASPGLVKPRAGTNLPPTAQRTLELHNEGLSIDEIATRRGFKSQTIAQHLARFVEQGDIADVSSWVSDAELARIRRIAAGRPIAALRPLREALDGDLSYDQLTLARAFLNRELRDSG
;
A
#
# COMPACT_ATOMS: atom_id res chain seq x y z
N ALA A 1 21.10 2.64 -7.25
CA ALA A 1 19.84 2.44 -7.99
C ALA A 1 19.07 1.34 -7.29
N PRO A 2 17.78 1.56 -7.02
CA PRO A 2 16.80 0.92 -7.89
C PRO A 2 15.74 1.90 -8.39
N ASP A 3 15.67 1.94 -9.72
CA ASP A 3 14.63 2.47 -10.55
C ASP A 3 13.55 1.39 -10.66
N ALA A 4 12.41 1.59 -10.00
CA ALA A 4 11.21 0.81 -10.20
C ALA A 4 10.00 1.73 -9.94
N SER A 5 9.81 2.71 -10.82
CA SER A 5 8.47 3.24 -11.13
C SER A 5 8.02 2.47 -12.36
N PRO A 6 6.83 1.83 -12.40
CA PRO A 6 5.65 2.60 -12.82
C PRO A 6 4.28 2.05 -12.38
N GLY A 7 3.32 2.96 -12.18
CA GLY A 7 1.90 2.62 -12.14
C GLY A 7 1.07 3.86 -11.88
N LEU A 8 0.61 4.52 -12.94
CA LEU A 8 -0.33 5.66 -12.84
C LEU A 8 -1.66 5.14 -12.25
N VAL A 9 -1.81 5.18 -10.93
CA VAL A 9 -3.05 4.79 -10.24
C VAL A 9 -4.07 5.89 -10.43
N LYS A 10 -4.92 5.76 -11.46
CA LYS A 10 -5.99 6.73 -11.72
C LYS A 10 -6.94 6.77 -10.52
N PRO A 11 -7.04 7.89 -9.76
CA PRO A 11 -7.98 7.96 -8.67
C PRO A 11 -9.41 7.95 -9.21
N ARG A 12 -10.31 7.22 -8.54
CA ARG A 12 -11.75 7.35 -8.77
C ARG A 12 -12.21 8.58 -7.99
N ALA A 13 -12.90 9.51 -8.65
CA ALA A 13 -13.32 10.75 -8.01
C ALA A 13 -14.36 10.47 -6.89
N GLY A 14 -13.93 10.46 -5.62
CA GLY A 14 -14.90 10.29 -4.52
C GLY A 14 -14.43 10.24 -3.06
N THR A 15 -13.13 10.23 -2.71
CA THR A 15 -12.72 10.03 -1.30
C THR A 15 -12.59 11.31 -0.47
N ASN A 16 -13.33 11.37 0.64
CA ASN A 16 -13.18 12.37 1.70
C ASN A 16 -12.07 11.98 2.71
N LEU A 17 -10.85 11.73 2.23
CA LEU A 17 -9.68 11.47 3.09
C LEU A 17 -9.03 12.78 3.56
N PRO A 18 -8.27 12.77 4.68
CA PRO A 18 -7.68 13.99 5.22
C PRO A 18 -6.78 14.68 4.18
N PRO A 19 -6.70 16.02 4.19
CA PRO A 19 -5.95 16.80 3.20
C PRO A 19 -4.47 16.41 3.13
N THR A 20 -3.91 15.91 4.24
CA THR A 20 -2.55 15.36 4.26
C THR A 20 -2.40 14.09 3.43
N ALA A 21 -3.39 13.18 3.46
CA ALA A 21 -3.39 11.98 2.64
C ALA A 21 -3.65 12.30 1.17
N GLN A 22 -4.55 13.25 0.87
CA GLN A 22 -4.79 13.72 -0.50
C GLN A 22 -3.51 14.24 -1.14
N ARG A 23 -2.74 15.07 -0.42
CA ARG A 23 -1.48 15.59 -0.95
C ARG A 23 -0.42 14.51 -1.19
N THR A 24 -0.46 13.40 -0.45
CA THR A 24 0.37 12.22 -0.72
C THR A 24 -0.06 11.53 -2.01
N LEU A 25 -1.36 11.37 -2.24
CA LEU A 25 -1.90 10.76 -3.46
C LEU A 25 -1.57 11.59 -4.70
N GLU A 26 -1.69 12.93 -4.64
CA GLU A 26 -1.31 13.83 -5.74
C GLU A 26 0.14 13.60 -6.18
N LEU A 27 1.08 13.62 -5.24
CA LEU A 27 2.51 13.41 -5.54
C LEU A 27 2.78 12.00 -6.06
N HIS A 28 2.07 11.00 -5.55
CA HIS A 28 2.19 9.65 -6.08
C HIS A 28 1.69 9.54 -7.52
N ASN A 29 0.60 10.24 -7.86
CA ASN A 29 0.10 10.33 -9.23
C ASN A 29 1.03 11.10 -10.19
N GLU A 30 1.87 11.99 -9.65
CA GLU A 30 2.97 12.62 -10.40
C GLU A 30 4.11 11.62 -10.71
N GLY A 31 4.04 10.39 -10.21
CA GLY A 31 5.03 9.34 -10.43
C GLY A 31 6.10 9.26 -9.35
N LEU A 32 5.95 9.96 -8.23
CA LEU A 32 6.92 9.89 -7.14
C LEU A 32 6.75 8.59 -6.32
N SER A 33 7.88 8.05 -5.90
CA SER A 33 7.98 6.91 -4.99
C SER A 33 7.62 7.30 -3.55
N ILE A 34 7.27 6.32 -2.71
CA ILE A 34 6.95 6.55 -1.29
C ILE A 34 8.07 7.30 -0.57
N ASP A 35 9.33 6.92 -0.84
CA ASP A 35 10.51 7.53 -0.23
C ASP A 35 10.73 8.97 -0.69
N GLU A 36 10.50 9.25 -1.98
CA GLU A 36 10.59 10.60 -2.54
C GLU A 36 9.51 11.51 -1.95
N ILE A 37 8.28 11.00 -1.81
CA ILE A 37 7.18 11.74 -1.19
C ILE A 37 7.48 12.00 0.29
N ALA A 38 8.00 11.00 1.01
CA ALA A 38 8.39 11.10 2.40
C ALA A 38 9.44 12.20 2.59
N THR A 39 10.51 12.17 1.78
CA THR A 39 11.57 13.17 1.77
C THR A 39 11.04 14.56 1.42
N ARG A 40 10.26 14.69 0.34
CA ARG A 40 9.72 15.97 -0.14
C ARG A 40 8.76 16.62 0.85
N ARG A 41 8.06 15.82 1.66
CA ARG A 41 7.11 16.31 2.66
C ARG A 41 7.63 16.33 4.09
N GLY A 42 8.86 15.85 4.34
CA GLY A 42 9.43 15.74 5.68
C GLY A 42 8.69 14.73 6.58
N PHE A 43 8.11 13.68 5.98
CA PHE A 43 7.46 12.59 6.72
C PHE A 43 8.29 11.31 6.66
N LYS A 44 7.93 10.33 7.49
CA LYS A 44 8.47 8.97 7.37
C LYS A 44 7.75 8.21 6.26
N SER A 45 8.48 7.34 5.57
CA SER A 45 7.96 6.42 4.53
C SER A 45 6.73 5.67 5.03
N GLN A 46 6.75 5.24 6.29
CA GLN A 46 5.64 4.53 6.94
C GLN A 46 4.36 5.37 7.06
N THR A 47 4.48 6.67 7.27
CA THR A 47 3.33 7.59 7.30
C THR A 47 2.72 7.72 5.90
N ILE A 48 3.58 7.83 4.88
CA ILE A 48 3.16 7.89 3.48
C ILE A 48 2.47 6.59 3.06
N ALA A 49 3.05 5.43 3.41
CA ALA A 49 2.46 4.12 3.16
C ALA A 49 1.09 3.96 3.85
N GLN A 50 0.94 4.44 5.08
CA GLN A 50 -0.36 4.42 5.77
C GLN A 50 -1.40 5.32 5.10
N HIS A 51 -1.01 6.48 4.56
CA HIS A 51 -1.93 7.30 3.78
C HIS A 51 -2.39 6.58 2.51
N LEU A 52 -1.44 6.03 1.74
CA LEU A 52 -1.73 5.28 0.51
C LEU A 52 -2.60 4.05 0.78
N ALA A 53 -2.30 3.30 1.85
CA ALA A 53 -3.10 2.15 2.26
C ALA A 53 -4.58 2.49 2.48
N ARG A 54 -4.92 3.67 3.00
CA ARG A 54 -6.33 4.09 3.12
C ARG A 54 -7.01 4.23 1.75
N PHE A 55 -6.32 4.77 0.75
CA PHE A 55 -6.84 4.85 -0.61
C PHE A 55 -7.00 3.47 -1.25
N VAL A 56 -6.08 2.55 -0.94
CA VAL A 56 -6.20 1.14 -1.35
C VAL A 56 -7.43 0.50 -0.71
N GLU A 57 -7.67 0.68 0.60
CA GLU A 57 -8.83 0.15 1.32
C GLU A 57 -10.16 0.69 0.80
N GLN A 58 -10.19 1.96 0.39
CA GLN A 58 -11.38 2.61 -0.20
C GLN A 58 -11.60 2.23 -1.68
N GLY A 59 -10.56 1.74 -2.36
CA GLY A 59 -10.60 1.36 -3.76
C GLY A 59 -10.28 2.47 -4.77
N ASP A 60 -9.78 3.61 -4.28
CA ASP A 60 -9.18 4.66 -5.11
C ASP A 60 -7.88 4.22 -5.76
N ILE A 61 -7.06 3.49 -5.01
CA ILE A 61 -5.90 2.79 -5.55
C ILE A 61 -6.34 1.36 -5.85
N ALA A 62 -6.51 1.08 -7.14
CA ALA A 62 -7.01 -0.20 -7.60
C ALA A 62 -5.96 -1.32 -7.49
N ASP A 63 -4.67 -0.96 -7.50
CA ASP A 63 -3.57 -1.91 -7.65
C ASP A 63 -2.38 -1.50 -6.77
N VAL A 64 -1.69 -2.49 -6.20
CA VAL A 64 -0.48 -2.28 -5.38
C VAL A 64 0.78 -2.93 -5.98
N SER A 65 0.72 -3.39 -7.23
CA SER A 65 1.80 -4.07 -7.92
C SER A 65 3.05 -3.20 -8.09
N SER A 66 2.89 -1.87 -7.99
CA SER A 66 4.00 -0.91 -8.00
C SER A 66 4.87 -0.97 -6.73
N TRP A 67 4.37 -1.57 -5.64
CA TRP A 67 5.12 -1.67 -4.37
C TRP A 67 5.33 -3.11 -3.91
N VAL A 68 4.40 -3.99 -4.25
CA VAL A 68 4.39 -5.39 -3.81
C VAL A 68 4.07 -6.25 -5.01
N SER A 69 5.00 -7.12 -5.37
CA SER A 69 4.88 -8.08 -6.46
C SER A 69 3.77 -9.08 -6.19
N ASP A 70 3.20 -9.63 -7.26
CA ASP A 70 2.17 -10.68 -7.15
C ASP A 70 2.63 -11.89 -6.32
N ALA A 71 3.90 -12.30 -6.45
CA ALA A 71 4.48 -13.37 -5.66
C ALA A 71 4.50 -13.06 -4.15
N GLU A 72 4.77 -11.81 -3.78
CA GLU A 72 4.78 -11.33 -2.39
C GLU A 72 3.34 -11.28 -1.85
N LEU A 73 2.39 -10.76 -2.63
CA LEU A 73 0.96 -10.78 -2.31
C LEU A 73 0.44 -12.21 -2.11
N ALA A 74 0.82 -13.15 -2.98
CA ALA A 74 0.44 -14.54 -2.88
C ALA A 74 0.99 -15.20 -1.60
N ARG A 75 2.24 -14.89 -1.22
CA ARG A 75 2.82 -15.33 0.07
C ARG A 75 2.02 -14.79 1.26
N ILE A 76 1.76 -13.48 1.27
CA ILE A 76 0.98 -12.82 2.32
C ILE A 76 -0.41 -13.45 2.43
N ARG A 77 -1.09 -13.65 1.30
CA ARG A 77 -2.42 -14.27 1.23
C ARG A 77 -2.44 -15.70 1.77
N ARG A 78 -1.39 -16.49 1.50
CA ARG A 78 -1.24 -17.84 2.06
C ARG A 78 -1.10 -17.79 3.57
N ILE A 79 -0.26 -16.90 4.11
CA ILE A 79 -0.08 -16.72 5.55
C ILE A 79 -1.37 -16.25 6.22
N ALA A 80 -2.07 -15.31 5.58
CA ALA A 80 -3.36 -14.81 6.04
C ALA A 80 -4.48 -15.86 5.98
N ALA A 81 -4.28 -16.96 5.25
CA ALA A 81 -5.23 -18.07 5.09
C ALA A 81 -6.65 -17.60 4.69
N GLY A 82 -6.72 -16.60 3.81
CA GLY A 82 -7.99 -16.02 3.33
C GLY A 82 -8.76 -15.22 4.39
N ARG A 83 -8.11 -14.78 5.47
CA ARG A 83 -8.70 -13.94 6.51
C ARG A 83 -8.14 -12.52 6.45
N PRO A 84 -8.89 -11.51 6.91
CA PRO A 84 -8.37 -10.17 7.02
C PRO A 84 -7.18 -10.11 7.97
N ILE A 85 -6.12 -9.45 7.53
CA ILE A 85 -4.87 -9.29 8.27
C ILE A 85 -5.06 -8.13 9.26
N ALA A 86 -5.02 -8.43 10.55
CA ALA A 86 -5.14 -7.44 11.62
C ALA A 86 -3.77 -6.81 11.98
N ALA A 87 -2.72 -7.61 12.08
CA ALA A 87 -1.41 -7.20 12.58
C ALA A 87 -0.29 -7.49 11.59
N LEU A 88 0.59 -6.51 11.36
CA LEU A 88 1.72 -6.62 10.44
C LEU A 88 2.90 -7.39 11.05
N ARG A 89 3.06 -7.35 12.37
CA ARG A 89 4.17 -8.00 13.08
C ARG A 89 4.22 -9.52 12.84
N PRO A 90 3.16 -10.30 13.16
CA PRO A 90 3.19 -11.75 12.92
C PRO A 90 3.29 -12.10 11.42
N LEU A 91 2.73 -11.25 10.56
CA LEU A 91 2.84 -11.41 9.12
C LEU A 91 4.29 -11.24 8.65
N ARG A 92 4.99 -10.23 9.15
CA ARG A 92 6.40 -9.98 8.84
C ARG A 92 7.30 -11.10 9.35
N GLU A 93 7.06 -11.60 10.56
CA GLU A 93 7.81 -12.72 11.14
C GLU A 93 7.63 -13.99 10.31
N ALA A 94 6.41 -14.28 9.85
CA ALA A 94 6.14 -15.40 8.95
C ALA A 94 6.78 -15.25 7.55
N LEU A 95 7.15 -14.04 7.16
CA LEU A 95 7.86 -13.73 5.91
C LEU A 95 9.38 -13.60 6.11
N ASP A 96 9.91 -13.96 7.29
CA ASP A 96 11.33 -13.83 7.65
C ASP A 96 11.88 -12.40 7.49
N GLY A 97 11.01 -11.38 7.53
CA GLY A 97 11.42 -9.99 7.35
C GLY A 97 11.79 -9.57 5.94
N ASP A 98 11.46 -10.39 4.93
CA ASP A 98 11.71 -10.13 3.49
C ASP A 98 11.06 -8.81 3.01
N LEU A 99 9.93 -8.42 3.62
CA LEU A 99 9.18 -7.22 3.25
C LEU A 99 9.31 -6.08 4.26
N SER A 100 9.37 -4.86 3.73
CA SER A 100 9.33 -3.64 4.55
C SER A 100 7.95 -3.40 5.15
N TYR A 101 7.88 -2.67 6.28
CA TYR A 101 6.58 -2.34 6.91
C TYR A 101 5.68 -1.54 5.97
N ASP A 102 6.25 -0.72 5.10
CA ASP A 102 5.55 0.07 4.09
C ASP A 102 4.81 -0.82 3.08
N GLN A 103 5.52 -1.80 2.53
CA GLN A 103 4.97 -2.81 1.61
C GLN A 103 3.88 -3.66 2.29
N LEU A 104 4.15 -4.14 3.50
CA LEU A 104 3.18 -4.92 4.29
C LEU A 104 1.91 -4.13 4.59
N THR A 105 2.03 -2.82 4.83
CA THR A 105 0.90 -1.94 5.09
C THR A 105 -0.02 -1.82 3.87
N LEU A 106 0.55 -1.66 2.68
CA LEU A 106 -0.17 -1.61 1.41
C LEU A 106 -0.78 -2.97 1.03
N ALA A 107 -0.01 -4.05 1.13
CA ALA A 107 -0.48 -5.39 0.83
C ALA A 107 -1.65 -5.81 1.73
N ARG A 108 -1.56 -5.50 3.03
CA ARG A 108 -2.67 -5.71 3.98
C ARG A 108 -3.94 -4.99 3.51
N ALA A 109 -3.81 -3.71 3.19
CA ALA A 109 -4.95 -2.89 2.75
C ALA A 109 -5.61 -3.48 1.50
N PHE A 110 -4.80 -3.87 0.52
CA PHE A 110 -5.25 -4.48 -0.73
C PHE A 110 -6.01 -5.79 -0.48
N LEU A 111 -5.38 -6.74 0.21
CA LEU A 111 -5.97 -8.05 0.48
C LEU A 111 -7.23 -7.96 1.35
N ASN A 112 -7.24 -7.08 2.36
CA ASN A 112 -8.41 -6.88 3.19
C ASN A 112 -9.60 -6.30 2.40
N ARG A 113 -9.32 -5.41 1.43
CA ARG A 113 -10.33 -4.91 0.50
C ARG A 113 -10.82 -6.02 -0.42
N GLU A 114 -9.93 -6.78 -1.05
CA GLU A 114 -10.32 -7.90 -1.92
C GLU A 114 -11.22 -8.91 -1.21
N LEU A 115 -10.89 -9.26 0.03
CA LEU A 115 -11.70 -10.15 0.86
C LEU A 115 -13.08 -9.58 1.19
N ARG A 116 -13.20 -8.25 1.30
CA ARG A 116 -14.48 -7.58 1.53
C ARG A 116 -15.33 -7.50 0.27
N ASP A 117 -14.71 -7.26 -0.87
CA ASP A 117 -15.37 -7.14 -2.18
C ASP A 117 -15.80 -8.51 -2.72
N SER A 118 -15.09 -9.58 -2.35
CA SER A 118 -15.40 -10.98 -2.69
C SER A 118 -16.45 -11.63 -1.77
N GLY A 119 -16.98 -10.89 -0.79
CA GLY A 119 -17.89 -11.37 0.25
C GLY A 119 -19.35 -11.00 0.04
#